data_AF-A0A1U9MJN6-F1
#
_entry.id   AF-A0A1U9MJN6-F1
#
_cell.length_a   1.000
_cell.length_b   1.000
_cell.length_c   1.000
_cell.angle_alpha   90.00
_cell.angle_beta   90.00
_cell.angle_gamma   90.00
#
_symmetry.space_group_name_H-M   'P 1'
#
loop_
_entity.id
_entity.type
_entity.pdbx_description
1 polymer ?
#
loop_
_entity_poly.entity_id
_entity_poly.type
_entity_poly.pdbx_seq_one_letter_code
_entity_poly.pdbx_strand_id
1 'polypeptide(L)'
;MKKILLYIVIVMSLMSSQAMALEQGDKEQFIKNAKTYLLAHNMRTFNVVMQYVSPKVLETIAQDNKLSLANLTSIIPDNLRNEALKGKKTNYVGNFEKIESQELGTILVVTIPMNYDVVDKDGKNIRLKNQLIGMKTEGKWYFINSDELSLLDYYKKAYPELVNLKLAKLDFEFLDPEFDMKKGKFASP
;
A
#
# COMPACT_ATOMS: atom_id res chain seq x y z
N MET A 1 21.33 4.96 -46.87
CA MET A 1 21.48 4.94 -45.39
C MET A 1 20.10 4.79 -44.71
N LYS A 2 19.46 3.60 -44.77
CA LYS A 2 18.09 3.38 -44.24
C LYS A 2 17.90 2.07 -43.46
N LYS A 3 18.98 1.36 -43.09
CA LYS A 3 18.89 0.05 -42.40
C LYS A 3 19.44 0.04 -40.96
N ILE A 4 19.96 1.16 -40.46
CA ILE A 4 20.54 1.23 -39.10
C ILE A 4 19.51 1.66 -38.05
N LEU A 5 18.38 2.27 -38.44
CA LEU A 5 17.39 2.78 -37.49
C LEU A 5 16.46 1.70 -36.91
N LEU A 6 16.40 0.50 -37.49
CA LEU A 6 15.43 -0.53 -37.09
C LEU A 6 15.92 -1.46 -35.96
N TYR A 7 17.21 -1.41 -35.59
CA TYR A 7 17.75 -2.26 -34.52
C TYR A 7 17.68 -1.63 -33.12
N ILE A 8 17.46 -0.32 -33.00
CA ILE A 8 17.39 0.36 -31.69
C ILE A 8 16.00 0.25 -31.05
N VAL A 9 14.95 -0.03 -31.83
CA VAL A 9 13.56 -0.09 -31.32
C VAL A 9 13.24 -1.44 -30.66
N ILE A 10 13.99 -2.51 -30.91
CA ILE A 10 13.66 -3.87 -30.41
C ILE A 10 14.27 -4.14 -29.01
N VAL A 11 15.26 -3.37 -28.57
CA VAL A 11 15.93 -3.61 -27.27
C VAL A 11 15.14 -3.05 -26.07
N MET A 12 14.23 -2.09 -26.28
CA MET A 12 13.45 -1.50 -25.17
C MET A 12 12.23 -2.32 -24.73
N SER A 13 11.83 -3.34 -25.48
CA SER A 13 10.59 -4.11 -25.24
C SER A 13 10.74 -5.34 -24.32
N LEU A 14 11.92 -5.59 -23.74
CA LEU A 14 12.19 -6.81 -22.97
C LEU A 14 12.63 -6.60 -21.52
N MET A 15 12.39 -5.43 -20.92
CA MET A 15 12.47 -5.30 -19.46
C MET A 15 11.22 -5.91 -18.83
N SER A 16 11.08 -7.23 -18.96
CA SER A 16 10.25 -8.03 -18.07
C SER A 16 10.77 -7.78 -16.66
N SER A 17 9.95 -7.12 -15.83
CA SER A 17 10.18 -6.95 -14.39
C SER A 17 10.31 -8.34 -13.76
N GLN A 18 11.53 -8.87 -13.71
CA GLN A 18 11.80 -10.11 -12.99
C GLN A 18 11.77 -9.79 -11.50
N ALA A 19 11.04 -10.59 -10.73
CA ALA A 19 11.12 -10.54 -9.28
C ALA A 19 12.59 -10.77 -8.89
N MET A 20 13.24 -9.74 -8.37
CA MET A 20 14.63 -9.82 -7.95
C MET A 20 14.69 -10.30 -6.51
N ALA A 21 15.78 -10.99 -6.17
CA ALA A 21 16.07 -11.33 -4.79
C ALA A 21 16.44 -10.05 -4.04
N LEU A 22 15.63 -9.67 -3.05
CA LEU A 22 15.88 -8.51 -2.19
C LEU A 22 17.16 -8.73 -1.39
N GLU A 23 18.09 -7.76 -1.40
CA GLU A 23 19.30 -7.83 -0.61
C GLU A 23 18.99 -8.04 0.88
N GLN A 24 19.79 -8.85 1.58
CA GLN A 24 19.51 -9.24 2.96
C GLN A 24 19.39 -8.03 3.91
N GLY A 25 20.26 -7.03 3.76
CA GLY A 25 20.19 -5.81 4.58
C GLY A 25 18.91 -5.01 4.33
N ASP A 26 18.48 -4.94 3.07
CA ASP A 26 17.24 -4.26 2.70
C ASP A 26 16.00 -5.01 3.17
N LYS A 27 16.03 -6.34 3.11
CA LYS A 27 14.99 -7.20 3.65
C LYS A 27 14.81 -6.99 5.16
N GLU A 28 15.90 -6.97 5.92
CA GLU A 28 15.85 -6.75 7.37
C GLU A 28 15.31 -5.36 7.73
N GLN A 29 15.79 -4.31 7.03
CA GLN A 29 15.29 -2.95 7.22
C GLN A 29 13.82 -2.82 6.83
N PHE A 30 13.41 -3.42 5.72
CA PHE A 30 12.02 -3.47 5.29
C PHE A 30 11.14 -4.11 6.36
N ILE A 31 11.46 -5.34 6.80
CA ILE A 31 10.67 -6.08 7.80
C ILE A 31 10.55 -5.27 9.09
N LYS A 32 11.65 -4.68 9.58
CA LYS A 32 11.65 -3.86 10.79
C LYS A 32 10.71 -2.67 10.64
N ASN A 33 10.85 -1.89 9.58
CA ASN A 33 10.07 -0.68 9.38
C ASN A 33 8.59 -0.98 9.09
N ALA A 34 8.30 -2.02 8.31
CA ALA A 34 6.94 -2.47 8.03
C ALA A 34 6.24 -2.96 9.31
N LYS A 35 6.93 -3.70 10.19
CA LYS A 35 6.37 -4.08 11.50
C LYS A 35 6.05 -2.85 12.36
N THR A 36 6.94 -1.86 12.41
CA THR A 36 6.68 -0.61 13.14
C THR A 36 5.47 0.13 12.56
N TYR A 37 5.36 0.22 11.23
CA TYR A 37 4.24 0.84 10.54
C TYR A 37 2.90 0.16 10.85
N LEU A 38 2.82 -1.18 10.70
CA LEU A 38 1.60 -1.94 10.99
C LEU A 38 1.23 -1.88 12.48
N LEU A 39 2.23 -1.93 13.37
CA LEU A 39 2.01 -1.76 14.81
C LEU A 39 1.47 -0.36 15.12
N ALA A 40 1.98 0.69 14.48
CA ALA A 40 1.50 2.06 14.67
C ALA A 40 0.03 2.22 14.24
N HIS A 41 -0.39 1.54 13.17
CA HIS A 41 -1.80 1.46 12.78
C HIS A 41 -2.65 0.76 13.86
N ASN A 42 -2.21 -0.41 14.33
CA ASN A 42 -2.91 -1.16 15.37
C ASN A 42 -3.01 -0.40 16.70
N MET A 43 -1.95 0.31 17.09
CA MET A 43 -1.89 1.13 18.30
C MET A 43 -2.51 2.51 18.13
N ARG A 44 -2.98 2.87 16.92
CA ARG A 44 -3.53 4.19 16.58
C ARG A 44 -2.56 5.35 16.84
N THR A 45 -1.26 5.08 16.71
CA THR A 45 -0.19 6.07 16.88
C THR A 45 0.10 6.75 15.54
N PHE A 46 -0.87 7.52 15.03
CA PHE A 46 -0.82 8.05 13.65
C PHE A 46 0.34 9.01 13.37
N ASN A 47 0.90 9.65 14.39
CA ASN A 47 2.14 10.42 14.22
C ASN A 47 3.32 9.54 13.77
N VAL A 48 3.37 8.27 14.20
CA VAL A 48 4.37 7.30 13.74
C VAL A 48 4.03 6.82 12.34
N VAL A 49 2.75 6.58 12.02
CA VAL A 49 2.30 6.26 10.65
C VAL A 49 2.77 7.35 9.66
N MET A 50 2.63 8.62 10.04
CA MET A 50 3.04 9.75 9.19
C MET A 50 4.54 9.81 8.91
N GLN A 51 5.40 9.26 9.77
CA GLN A 51 6.85 9.20 9.50
C GLN A 51 7.21 8.29 8.33
N TYR A 52 6.28 7.40 7.96
CA TYR A 52 6.43 6.44 6.87
C TYR A 52 5.72 6.89 5.58
N VAL A 53 5.14 8.10 5.54
CA VAL A 53 4.62 8.70 4.31
C VAL A 53 5.73 9.53 3.66
N SER A 54 5.89 9.40 2.35
CA SER A 54 6.93 10.13 1.64
C SER A 54 6.70 11.65 1.68
N PRO A 55 7.70 12.48 2.04
CA PRO A 55 7.57 13.94 2.02
C PRO A 55 7.14 14.47 0.65
N LYS A 56 7.69 13.93 -0.44
CA LYS A 56 7.32 14.26 -1.82
C LYS A 56 5.83 14.00 -2.10
N VAL A 57 5.28 12.94 -1.51
CA VAL A 57 3.84 12.62 -1.61
C VAL A 57 3.01 13.63 -0.82
N LEU A 58 3.43 13.99 0.39
CA LEU A 58 2.75 15.02 1.19
C LEU A 58 2.75 16.38 0.48
N GLU A 59 3.86 16.76 -0.14
CA GLU A 59 3.95 17.96 -0.98
C GLU A 59 2.98 17.90 -2.17
N THR A 60 2.91 16.76 -2.85
CA THR A 60 1.99 16.54 -3.96
C THR A 60 0.53 16.68 -3.51
N ILE A 61 0.16 16.08 -2.38
CA ILE A 61 -1.19 16.20 -1.79
C ILE A 61 -1.48 17.66 -1.42
N ALA A 62 -0.53 18.35 -0.78
CA ALA A 62 -0.70 19.74 -0.36
C ALA A 62 -0.95 20.65 -1.56
N GLN A 63 -0.18 20.48 -2.65
CA GLN A 63 -0.34 21.22 -3.89
C GLN A 63 -1.71 20.98 -4.54
N ASP A 64 -2.10 19.72 -4.71
CA ASP A 64 -3.38 19.36 -5.36
C ASP A 64 -4.60 19.88 -4.58
N ASN A 65 -4.49 19.94 -3.24
CA ASN A 65 -5.56 20.42 -2.36
C ASN A 65 -5.46 21.91 -2.02
N LYS A 66 -4.47 22.63 -2.56
CA LYS A 66 -4.19 24.05 -2.25
C LYS A 66 -4.05 24.32 -0.75
N LEU A 67 -3.41 23.38 -0.04
CA LEU A 67 -3.12 23.47 1.39
C LEU A 67 -1.63 23.76 1.61
N SER A 68 -1.29 24.38 2.75
CA SER A 68 0.09 24.39 3.20
C SER A 68 0.49 23.00 3.71
N LEU A 69 1.77 22.64 3.56
CA LEU A 69 2.27 21.37 4.09
C LEU A 69 2.04 21.26 5.61
N ALA A 70 2.24 22.36 6.34
CA ALA A 70 1.97 22.42 7.78
C ALA A 70 0.51 22.08 8.12
N ASN A 71 -0.45 22.67 7.40
CA ASN A 71 -1.88 22.38 7.59
C ASN A 71 -2.21 20.93 7.23
N LEU A 72 -1.62 20.39 6.16
CA LEU A 72 -1.82 18.99 5.80
C LEU A 72 -1.30 18.04 6.89
N THR A 73 -0.09 18.29 7.39
CA THR A 73 0.54 17.45 8.42
C THR A 73 -0.17 17.50 9.78
N SER A 74 -0.90 18.56 10.09
CA SER A 74 -1.71 18.64 11.32
C SER A 74 -3.06 17.93 11.17
N ILE A 75 -3.67 17.93 9.99
CA ILE A 75 -5.02 17.38 9.76
C ILE A 75 -5.02 15.86 9.54
N ILE A 76 -4.01 15.30 8.84
CA ILE A 76 -4.01 13.86 8.51
C ILE A 76 -4.07 12.96 9.76
N PRO A 77 -3.25 13.16 10.81
CA PRO A 77 -3.32 12.32 12.01
C PRO A 77 -4.70 12.30 12.67
N ASP A 78 -5.38 13.45 12.68
CA ASP A 78 -6.73 13.58 13.25
C ASP A 78 -7.79 12.88 12.39
N ASN A 79 -7.67 12.98 11.06
CA ASN A 79 -8.52 12.23 10.14
C ASN A 79 -8.37 10.72 10.29
N LEU A 80 -7.12 10.22 10.34
CA LEU A 80 -6.85 8.80 10.57
C LEU A 80 -7.41 8.34 11.93
N ARG A 81 -7.30 9.17 12.98
CA ARG A 81 -7.90 8.89 14.28
C ARG A 81 -9.41 8.80 14.21
N ASN A 82 -10.06 9.73 13.51
CA ASN A 82 -11.50 9.74 13.33
C ASN A 82 -11.99 8.52 12.53
N GLU A 83 -11.24 8.07 11.53
CA GLU A 83 -11.55 6.83 10.79
C GLU A 83 -11.41 5.58 11.66
N ALA A 84 -10.35 5.50 12.46
CA ALA A 84 -10.13 4.39 13.39
C ALA A 84 -11.19 4.34 14.51
N LEU A 85 -11.65 5.49 15.01
CA LEU A 85 -12.73 5.57 16.00
C LEU A 85 -14.09 5.15 15.42
N LYS A 86 -14.29 5.33 14.11
CA LYS A 86 -15.48 4.82 13.40
C LYS A 86 -15.43 3.30 13.17
N GLY A 87 -14.44 2.59 13.73
CA GLY A 87 -14.36 1.13 13.70
C GLY A 87 -14.08 0.54 12.32
N LYS A 88 -13.60 1.35 11.36
CA LYS A 88 -13.54 0.91 9.97
C LYS A 88 -12.42 -0.07 9.68
N LYS A 89 -11.28 0.00 10.37
CA LYS A 89 -10.11 -0.86 10.11
C LYS A 89 -9.33 -1.13 11.40
N THR A 90 -9.03 -2.40 11.69
CA THR A 90 -8.26 -2.86 12.86
C THR A 90 -7.40 -4.09 12.49
N ASN A 91 -6.54 -4.54 13.40
CA ASN A 91 -5.81 -5.81 13.28
C ASN A 91 -5.02 -6.00 11.97
N TYR A 92 -4.20 -5.01 11.63
CA TYR A 92 -3.27 -5.06 10.50
C TYR A 92 -2.20 -6.14 10.76
N VAL A 93 -2.14 -7.15 9.89
CA VAL A 93 -1.21 -8.29 9.97
C VAL A 93 -0.57 -8.53 8.62
N GLY A 94 0.76 -8.41 8.53
CA GLY A 94 1.54 -8.68 7.31
C GLY A 94 2.13 -10.10 7.29
N ASN A 95 2.13 -10.74 6.12
CA ASN A 95 2.83 -12.00 5.88
C ASN A 95 4.25 -11.74 5.35
N PHE A 96 5.21 -11.69 6.26
CA PHE A 96 6.62 -11.43 5.96
C PHE A 96 7.38 -12.63 5.37
N GLU A 97 6.74 -13.79 5.21
CA GLU A 97 7.32 -14.94 4.52
C GLU A 97 7.14 -14.83 3.00
N LYS A 98 6.11 -14.09 2.57
CA LYS A 98 5.77 -13.85 1.15
C LYS A 98 6.16 -12.44 0.74
N ILE A 99 7.46 -12.21 0.61
CA ILE A 99 8.02 -10.92 0.17
C ILE A 99 8.29 -11.00 -1.33
N GLU A 100 7.72 -10.06 -2.08
CA GLU A 100 8.01 -9.83 -3.50
C GLU A 100 8.73 -8.49 -3.64
N SER A 101 9.70 -8.40 -4.56
CA SER A 101 10.41 -7.15 -4.82
C SER A 101 10.65 -6.91 -6.30
N GLN A 102 10.64 -5.64 -6.68
CA GLN A 102 10.91 -5.18 -8.03
C GLN A 102 11.53 -3.78 -8.01
N GLU A 103 12.39 -3.49 -8.98
CA GLU A 103 12.89 -2.13 -9.21
C GLU A 103 12.04 -1.43 -10.27
N LEU A 104 11.62 -0.21 -9.97
CA LEU A 104 10.92 0.69 -10.88
C LEU A 104 11.72 1.99 -10.99
N GLY A 105 12.56 2.09 -12.02
CA GLY A 105 13.52 3.19 -12.14
C GLY A 105 14.51 3.18 -10.98
N THR A 106 14.54 4.26 -10.18
CA THR A 106 15.42 4.37 -9.01
C THR A 106 14.77 3.90 -7.70
N ILE A 107 13.55 3.33 -7.77
CA ILE A 107 12.76 2.96 -6.60
C ILE A 107 12.75 1.45 -6.47
N LEU A 108 13.25 0.94 -5.34
CA LEU A 108 13.04 -0.43 -4.95
C LEU A 108 11.66 -0.55 -4.28
N VAL A 109 10.77 -1.33 -4.89
CA VAL A 109 9.44 -1.61 -4.36
C VAL A 109 9.41 -3.02 -3.80
N VAL A 110 8.86 -3.16 -2.60
CA VAL A 110 8.67 -4.43 -1.91
C VAL A 110 7.22 -4.56 -1.52
N THR A 111 6.59 -5.68 -1.83
CA THR A 111 5.19 -5.95 -1.47
C THR A 111 5.09 -7.18 -0.59
N ILE A 112 4.22 -7.11 0.42
CA ILE A 112 3.81 -8.28 1.19
C ILE A 112 2.28 -8.38 1.21
N PRO A 113 1.71 -9.59 1.15
CA PRO A 113 0.32 -9.80 1.52
C PRO A 113 0.09 -9.36 2.96
N MET A 114 -1.03 -8.72 3.22
CA MET A 114 -1.46 -8.36 4.56
C MET A 114 -2.97 -8.49 4.66
N ASN A 115 -3.46 -8.63 5.89
CA ASN A 115 -4.89 -8.59 6.18
C ASN A 115 -5.17 -7.52 7.22
N TYR A 116 -6.39 -7.01 7.22
CA TYR A 116 -6.91 -6.21 8.32
C TYR A 116 -8.41 -6.48 8.46
N ASP A 117 -8.93 -6.26 9.66
CA ASP A 117 -10.33 -6.51 9.99
C ASP A 117 -11.11 -5.19 9.84
N VAL A 118 -12.34 -5.29 9.35
CA VAL A 118 -13.28 -4.17 9.20
C VAL A 118 -14.64 -4.55 9.75
N VAL A 119 -15.36 -3.56 10.27
CA VAL A 119 -16.80 -3.69 10.52
C VAL A 119 -17.53 -3.15 9.29
N ASP A 120 -18.34 -3.99 8.64
CA ASP A 120 -19.16 -3.57 7.52
C ASP A 120 -20.33 -2.67 7.97
N LYS A 121 -21.10 -2.16 7.00
CA LYS A 121 -22.27 -1.31 7.26
C LYS A 121 -23.36 -1.99 8.08
N ASP A 122 -23.37 -3.32 8.10
CA ASP A 122 -24.36 -4.16 8.79
C ASP A 122 -23.83 -4.62 10.17
N GLY A 123 -22.66 -4.12 10.59
CA GLY A 123 -22.05 -4.42 11.88
C GLY A 123 -21.22 -5.72 11.91
N LYS A 124 -21.01 -6.38 10.76
CA LYS A 124 -20.30 -7.66 10.68
C LYS A 124 -18.80 -7.46 10.57
N ASN A 125 -18.06 -8.35 11.22
CA ASN A 125 -16.61 -8.40 11.09
C ASN A 125 -16.20 -9.14 9.82
N ILE A 126 -15.46 -8.45 8.96
CA ILE A 126 -14.90 -8.98 7.71
C ILE A 126 -13.38 -8.82 7.75
N ARG A 127 -12.65 -9.81 7.25
CA ARG A 127 -11.22 -9.70 6.99
C ARG A 127 -10.99 -9.35 5.54
N LEU A 128 -10.33 -8.23 5.30
CA LEU A 128 -9.93 -7.83 3.96
C LEU A 128 -8.51 -8.28 3.70
N LYS A 129 -8.29 -8.96 2.58
CA LYS A 129 -6.98 -9.26 2.03
C LYS A 129 -6.49 -8.07 1.23
N ASN A 130 -5.27 -7.67 1.52
CA ASN A 130 -4.66 -6.47 1.00
C ASN A 130 -3.15 -6.72 0.77
N GLN A 131 -2.45 -5.71 0.28
CA GLN A 131 -0.99 -5.71 0.20
C GLN A 131 -0.43 -4.47 0.88
N LEU A 132 0.65 -4.65 1.63
CA LEU A 132 1.49 -3.55 2.08
C LEU A 132 2.54 -3.34 1.00
N ILE A 133 2.61 -2.12 0.49
CA ILE A 133 3.60 -1.69 -0.48
C ILE A 133 4.63 -0.86 0.28
N GLY A 134 5.87 -1.35 0.33
CA GLY A 134 7.03 -0.60 0.78
C GLY A 134 7.79 -0.05 -0.42
N MET A 135 8.20 1.21 -0.33
CA MET A 135 9.05 1.86 -1.32
C MET A 135 10.31 2.37 -0.65
N LYS A 136 11.46 2.00 -1.18
CA LYS A 136 12.74 2.55 -0.78
C LYS A 136 13.18 3.60 -1.80
N THR A 137 13.26 4.86 -1.34
CA THR A 137 13.80 5.99 -2.09
C THR A 137 14.61 6.85 -1.13
N GLU A 138 15.71 7.44 -1.61
CA GLU A 138 16.63 8.26 -0.79
C GLU A 138 17.12 7.52 0.48
N GLY A 139 17.27 6.20 0.39
CA GLY A 139 17.71 5.35 1.50
C GLY A 139 16.68 5.13 2.62
N LYS A 140 15.43 5.59 2.44
CA LYS A 140 14.35 5.46 3.44
C LYS A 140 13.19 4.64 2.91
N TRP A 141 12.56 3.88 3.82
CA TRP A 141 11.35 3.12 3.54
C TRP A 141 10.10 3.94 3.82
N TYR A 142 9.20 3.95 2.85
CA TYR A 142 7.86 4.52 2.95
C TYR A 142 6.83 3.43 2.68
N PHE A 143 5.65 3.54 3.27
CA PHE A 143 4.64 2.48 3.21
C PHE A 143 3.26 3.02 2.82
N ILE A 144 2.56 2.20 2.05
CA ILE A 144 1.17 2.43 1.67
C ILE A 144 0.42 1.09 1.65
N ASN A 145 -0.81 1.08 2.15
CA ASN A 145 -1.72 -0.05 2.01
C ASN A 145 -2.38 0.00 0.62
N SER A 146 -2.45 -1.13 -0.11
CA SER A 146 -2.88 -1.12 -1.52
C SER A 146 -4.35 -0.77 -1.75
N ASP A 147 -5.17 -0.80 -0.71
CA ASP A 147 -6.58 -0.37 -0.72
C ASP A 147 -6.75 1.15 -0.54
N GLU A 148 -5.69 1.89 -0.20
CA GLU A 148 -5.67 3.34 -0.14
C GLU A 148 -5.44 3.92 -1.54
N LEU A 149 -6.37 3.63 -2.46
CA LEU A 149 -6.25 3.96 -3.89
C LEU A 149 -5.95 5.45 -4.14
N SER A 150 -6.61 6.35 -3.40
CA SER A 150 -6.37 7.78 -3.48
C SER A 150 -4.95 8.17 -3.06
N LEU A 151 -4.40 7.54 -2.02
CA LEU A 151 -3.01 7.75 -1.63
C LEU A 151 -2.07 7.17 -2.69
N LEU A 152 -2.39 6.01 -3.26
CA LEU A 152 -1.58 5.37 -4.30
C LEU A 152 -1.48 6.24 -5.55
N ASP A 153 -2.56 6.93 -5.91
CA ASP A 153 -2.55 7.90 -7.02
C ASP A 153 -1.61 9.07 -6.75
N TYR A 154 -1.55 9.58 -5.50
CA TYR A 154 -0.57 10.60 -5.13
C TYR A 154 0.86 10.06 -5.15
N TYR A 155 1.08 8.80 -4.76
CA TYR A 155 2.37 8.14 -4.92
C TYR A 155 2.77 8.05 -6.39
N LYS A 156 1.86 7.69 -7.31
CA LYS A 156 2.14 7.64 -8.75
C LYS A 156 2.38 9.03 -9.36
N LYS A 157 1.73 10.08 -8.84
CA LYS A 157 2.03 11.47 -9.24
C LYS A 157 3.41 11.91 -8.77
N ALA A 158 3.76 11.61 -7.52
CA ALA A 158 5.06 11.94 -6.95
C ALA A 158 6.20 11.12 -7.57
N TYR A 159 5.91 9.87 -7.97
CA TYR A 159 6.85 8.90 -8.52
C TYR A 159 6.25 8.23 -9.77
N PRO A 160 6.40 8.84 -10.95
CA PRO A 160 5.78 8.36 -12.19
C PRO A 160 6.16 6.92 -12.57
N GLU A 161 7.30 6.41 -12.09
CA GLU A 161 7.74 5.03 -12.34
C GLU A 161 6.75 3.99 -11.77
N LEU A 162 6.00 4.35 -10.72
CA LEU A 162 5.00 3.50 -10.07
C LEU A 162 3.76 3.24 -10.91
N VAL A 163 3.56 3.93 -12.03
CA VAL A 163 2.46 3.63 -12.96
C VAL A 163 2.53 2.17 -13.44
N ASN A 164 3.74 1.59 -13.48
CA ASN A 164 3.97 0.20 -13.88
C ASN A 164 3.87 -0.81 -12.72
N LEU A 165 3.56 -0.36 -11.49
CA LEU A 165 3.38 -1.23 -10.34
C LEU A 165 2.14 -2.12 -10.54
N LYS A 166 2.36 -3.43 -10.55
CA LYS A 166 1.29 -4.43 -10.58
C LYS A 166 0.98 -4.86 -9.15
N LEU A 167 -0.28 -4.73 -8.77
CA LEU A 167 -0.78 -5.14 -7.46
C LEU A 167 -1.67 -6.36 -7.62
N ALA A 168 -1.66 -7.24 -6.61
CA ALA A 168 -2.62 -8.32 -6.53
C ALA A 168 -4.03 -7.74 -6.35
N LYS A 169 -5.02 -8.48 -6.85
CA LYS A 169 -6.42 -8.09 -6.70
C LYS A 169 -6.83 -8.20 -5.22
N LEU A 170 -7.50 -7.17 -4.71
CA LEU A 170 -8.11 -7.19 -3.39
C LEU A 170 -9.18 -8.30 -3.31
N ASP A 171 -9.24 -8.97 -2.18
CA ASP A 171 -10.14 -10.10 -1.89
C ASP A 171 -10.60 -10.02 -0.42
N PHE A 172 -11.67 -10.73 -0.04
CA PHE A 172 -12.22 -10.66 1.32
C PHE A 172 -12.71 -12.01 1.85
N GLU A 173 -12.70 -12.15 3.17
CA GLU A 173 -13.16 -13.32 3.90
C GLU A 173 -14.07 -12.89 5.06
N PHE A 174 -15.23 -13.53 5.21
CA PHE A 174 -16.09 -13.31 6.38
C PHE A 174 -15.49 -13.99 7.61
N LEU A 175 -15.45 -13.27 8.73
CA LEU A 175 -14.94 -13.80 9.99
C LEU A 175 -16.02 -14.43 10.88
N ASP A 176 -17.29 -14.22 10.54
CA ASP A 176 -18.42 -14.72 11.30
C ASP A 176 -18.83 -16.13 10.83
N PRO A 177 -18.68 -17.18 11.66
CA PRO A 177 -18.88 -18.57 11.25
C PRO A 177 -20.34 -18.95 10.95
N GLU A 178 -21.33 -18.10 11.25
CA GLU A 178 -22.75 -18.38 10.95
C GLU A 178 -23.13 -18.15 9.49
N PHE A 179 -22.22 -17.63 8.64
CA PHE A 179 -22.49 -17.45 7.22
C PHE A 179 -22.13 -18.71 6.42
N ASP A 180 -22.98 -19.74 6.52
CA ASP A 180 -22.93 -20.91 5.65
C ASP A 180 -23.35 -20.53 4.22
N MET A 181 -22.37 -20.43 3.30
CA MET A 181 -22.59 -20.23 1.87
C MET A 181 -23.51 -21.30 1.23
N LYS A 182 -23.81 -22.41 1.90
CA LYS A 182 -24.76 -23.42 1.41
C LYS A 182 -26.23 -23.03 1.54
N LYS A 183 -26.58 -21.95 2.26
CA LYS A 183 -27.95 -21.42 2.31
C LYS A 183 -28.09 -20.15 1.49
N GLY A 184 -27.84 -20.26 0.18
CA GLY A 184 -28.13 -19.21 -0.81
C GLY A 184 -29.64 -18.94 -0.96
N LYS A 185 -30.28 -18.37 0.06
CA LYS A 185 -31.61 -17.75 -0.06
C LYS A 185 -31.66 -16.47 0.76
N PHE A 186 -31.82 -15.35 0.06
CA PHE A 186 -32.45 -14.18 0.65
C PHE A 186 -33.87 -14.60 1.06
N ALA A 187 -34.16 -14.58 2.35
CA ALA A 187 -35.55 -14.49 2.79
C ALA A 187 -36.00 -13.05 2.47
N SER A 188 -36.78 -12.91 1.41
CA SER A 188 -37.67 -11.75 1.20
C SER A 188 -39.02 -12.07 1.89
N PRO A 189 -39.79 -11.03 2.26
CA PRO A 189 -40.52 -10.88 3.52
C PRO A 189 -41.55 -11.96 3.85
#